data_AF-A0A699KZE8-F1
#
_entry.id   AF-A0A699KZE8-F1
#
_cell.length_a   1.000
_cell.length_b   1.000
_cell.length_c   1.000
_cell.angle_alpha   90.00
_cell.angle_beta   90.00
_cell.angle_gamma   90.00
#
_symmetry.space_group_name_H-M   'P 1'
#
loop_
_entity.id
_entity.type
_entity.pdbx_description
1 polymer ?
#
loop_
_entity_poly.entity_id
_entity_poly.type
_entity_poly.pdbx_seq_one_letter_code
_entity_poly.pdbx_strand_id
1 'polypeptide(L)'
;MLNKDNYVPWSSHIIRYARSRPNGKMIVESIENGPYVRRMIATPGEPDLLVPVLESFHEQTDEELTENDIKWMDADDQAIQTILLGLPEDVYAAVDSCETAKEIWERVRQMMKGSDIGEQEKKAKLFNE
;
A
#
# COMPACT_ATOMS: atom_id res chain seq x y z
N MET A 1 -18.08 -4.83 -14.25
CA MET A 1 -16.74 -4.53 -14.78
C MET A 1 -16.54 -3.05 -14.95
N LEU A 2 -15.61 -2.49 -14.16
CA LEU A 2 -14.99 -1.20 -14.50
C LEU A 2 -14.44 -1.28 -15.93
N ASN A 3 -14.95 -0.44 -16.83
CA ASN A 3 -14.43 -0.34 -18.20
C ASN A 3 -13.04 0.32 -18.18
N LYS A 4 -12.17 -0.02 -19.14
CA LYS A 4 -10.80 0.53 -19.26
C LYS A 4 -10.79 2.07 -19.28
N ASP A 5 -11.82 2.66 -19.88
CA ASP A 5 -11.96 4.11 -20.01
C ASP A 5 -12.34 4.81 -18.69
N ASN A 6 -12.73 4.05 -17.66
CA ASN A 6 -13.24 4.60 -16.41
C ASN A 6 -12.18 4.72 -15.30
N TYR A 7 -10.92 4.30 -15.52
CA TYR A 7 -9.87 4.39 -14.49
C TYR A 7 -9.60 5.84 -14.07
N VAL A 8 -9.48 6.76 -15.04
CA VAL A 8 -9.14 8.16 -14.75
C VAL A 8 -10.26 8.86 -13.95
N PRO A 9 -11.55 8.77 -14.35
CA PRO A 9 -12.64 9.27 -13.52
C PRO A 9 -12.73 8.61 -12.14
N TRP A 10 -12.59 7.29 -12.08
CA TRP A 10 -12.66 6.52 -10.83
C TRP A 10 -11.55 6.93 -9.85
N SER A 11 -10.30 6.96 -10.33
CA SER A 11 -9.14 7.34 -9.52
C SER A 11 -9.25 8.78 -9.02
N SER A 12 -9.71 9.71 -9.87
CA SER A 12 -9.97 11.10 -9.47
C SER A 12 -11.01 11.18 -8.34
N HIS A 13 -12.09 10.39 -8.43
CA HIS A 13 -13.13 10.36 -7.41
C HIS A 13 -12.60 9.83 -6.07
N ILE A 14 -11.85 8.72 -6.08
CA ILE A 14 -11.21 8.13 -4.88
C ILE A 14 -10.29 9.14 -4.20
N ILE A 15 -9.37 9.75 -4.96
CA ILE A 15 -8.39 10.70 -4.41
C ILE A 15 -9.10 11.95 -3.87
N ARG A 16 -10.14 12.44 -4.54
CA ARG A 16 -10.92 13.59 -4.07
C ARG A 16 -11.65 13.26 -2.76
N TYR A 17 -12.23 12.07 -2.66
CA TYR A 17 -12.88 11.61 -1.43
C TYR A 17 -11.85 11.47 -0.30
N ALA A 18 -10.74 10.76 -0.52
CA ALA A 18 -9.68 10.58 0.47
C ALA A 18 -9.16 11.91 1.04
N ARG A 19 -8.91 12.91 0.19
CA ARG A 19 -8.46 14.25 0.62
C ARG A 19 -9.46 14.98 1.52
N SER A 20 -10.75 14.65 1.44
CA SER A 20 -11.79 15.29 2.24
C SER A 20 -11.96 14.68 3.64
N ARG A 21 -11.33 13.53 3.90
CA ARG A 21 -11.39 12.83 5.19
C ARG A 21 -10.38 13.42 6.20
N PRO A 22 -10.59 13.20 7.51
CA PRO A 22 -9.53 13.41 8.50
C PRO A 22 -8.26 12.67 8.09
N ASN A 23 -7.09 13.26 8.32
CA ASN A 23 -5.80 12.75 7.85
C ASN A 23 -5.72 12.51 6.32
N GLY A 24 -6.57 13.18 5.52
CA GLY A 24 -6.69 12.93 4.08
C GLY A 24 -5.38 13.01 3.29
N LYS A 25 -4.38 13.77 3.76
CA LYS A 25 -3.02 13.75 3.21
C LYS A 25 -2.36 12.38 3.39
N MET A 26 -2.38 11.81 4.61
CA MET A 26 -1.80 10.50 4.92
C MET A 26 -2.53 9.38 4.18
N ILE A 27 -3.86 9.48 4.04
CA ILE A 27 -4.65 8.50 3.28
C ILE A 27 -4.19 8.47 1.82
N VAL A 28 -4.08 9.63 1.17
CA VAL A 28 -3.57 9.70 -0.22
C VAL A 28 -2.14 9.17 -0.32
N GLU A 29 -1.29 9.52 0.65
CA GLU A 29 0.10 9.08 0.69
C GLU A 29 0.20 7.55 0.84
N SER A 30 -0.68 6.92 1.62
CA SER A 30 -0.77 5.46 1.74
C SER A 30 -1.19 4.81 0.40
N ILE A 31 -2.16 5.39 -0.31
CA ILE A 31 -2.60 4.91 -1.63
C ILE A 31 -1.45 4.96 -2.65
N GLU A 32 -0.64 6.02 -2.62
CA GLU A 32 0.40 6.26 -3.63
C GLU A 32 1.71 5.54 -3.30
N ASN A 33 2.12 5.55 -2.03
CA ASN A 33 3.45 5.15 -1.59
C ASN A 33 3.46 3.89 -0.72
N GLY A 34 2.35 3.56 -0.06
CA GLY A 34 2.20 2.40 0.81
C GLY A 34 2.01 2.76 2.29
N PRO A 35 1.71 1.76 3.13
CA PRO A 35 1.48 1.95 4.56
C PRO A 35 2.74 2.41 5.30
N TYR A 36 2.56 2.72 6.58
CA TYR A 36 3.67 2.79 7.51
C TYR A 36 4.49 1.50 7.51
N VAL A 37 5.81 1.64 7.53
CA VAL A 37 6.75 0.52 7.69
C VAL A 37 7.44 0.67 9.03
N ARG A 38 7.38 -0.39 9.86
CA ARG A 38 8.05 -0.42 11.17
C ARG A 38 9.54 -0.17 11.01
N ARG A 39 10.07 0.64 11.92
CA ARG A 39 11.48 1.03 11.90
C ARG A 39 12.32 0.01 12.66
N MET A 40 13.62 -0.03 12.36
CA MET A 40 14.59 -0.77 13.16
C MET A 40 15.09 0.16 14.28
N ILE A 41 14.92 -0.26 15.54
CA ILE A 41 15.30 0.51 16.73
C ILE A 41 16.56 -0.10 17.32
N ALA A 42 17.49 0.77 17.72
CA ALA A 42 18.68 0.38 18.47
C ALA A 42 18.37 0.49 19.96
N THR A 43 18.62 -0.59 20.71
CA THR A 43 18.63 -0.53 22.17
C THR A 43 20.03 -0.09 22.61
N PRO A 44 20.19 1.06 23.30
CA PRO A 44 21.50 1.46 23.80
C PRO A 44 22.04 0.40 24.77
N GLY A 45 23.29 -0.03 24.56
CA GLY A 45 23.98 -0.89 25.52
C GLY A 45 24.19 -0.16 26.86
N GLU A 46 24.10 -0.87 27.98
CA GLU A 46 24.30 -0.26 29.30
C GLU A 46 25.72 0.32 29.43
N PRO A 47 25.86 1.62 29.78
CA PRO A 47 27.15 2.29 29.81
C PRO A 47 28.07 1.87 30.98
N ASP A 48 27.55 1.23 32.03
CA ASP A 48 28.28 0.95 33.28
C ASP A 48 28.86 -0.47 33.39
N LEU A 49 28.73 -1.31 32.36
CA LEU A 49 29.26 -2.67 32.37
C LEU A 49 30.72 -2.71 31.88
N LEU A 50 31.57 -3.49 32.58
CA LEU A 50 33.00 -3.69 32.26
C LEU A 50 33.25 -4.35 30.90
N VAL A 51 32.19 -4.86 30.25
CA VAL A 51 32.19 -5.42 28.91
C VAL A 51 31.29 -4.54 28.04
N PRO A 52 31.75 -4.06 26.86
CA PRO A 52 30.88 -3.32 25.96
C PRO A 52 29.68 -4.19 25.58
N VAL A 53 28.48 -3.80 26.03
CA VAL A 53 27.25 -4.43 25.56
C VAL A 53 27.08 -4.05 24.09
N LEU A 54 27.00 -5.06 23.24
CA LEU A 54 26.76 -4.89 21.81
C LEU A 54 25.42 -4.17 21.61
N GLU A 55 25.40 -3.09 20.82
CA GLU A 55 24.15 -2.46 20.36
C GLU A 55 23.32 -3.52 19.63
N SER A 56 22.15 -3.84 20.19
CA SER A 56 21.19 -4.73 19.56
C SER A 56 20.17 -3.93 18.78
N PHE A 57 19.79 -4.47 17.63
CA PHE A 57 18.75 -3.91 16.77
C PHE A 57 17.54 -4.84 16.79
N HIS A 58 16.35 -4.27 16.97
CA HIS A 58 15.08 -4.98 16.86
C HIS A 58 14.10 -4.18 16.01
N GLU A 59 13.09 -4.85 15.47
CA GLU A 59 11.98 -4.17 14.81
C GLU A 59 11.13 -3.48 15.88
N GLN A 60 10.69 -2.25 15.59
CA GLN A 60 9.87 -1.45 16.48
C GLN A 60 8.67 -2.24 16.99
N THR A 61 8.52 -2.29 18.31
CA THR A 61 7.38 -2.95 18.96
C THR A 61 6.17 -2.03 19.03
N ASP A 62 5.02 -2.59 19.39
CA ASP A 62 3.77 -1.83 19.50
C ASP A 62 3.84 -0.76 20.60
N GLU A 63 4.60 -1.02 21.68
CA GLU A 63 4.83 -0.07 22.77
C GLU A 63 5.73 1.10 22.37
N GLU A 64 6.55 0.92 21.34
CA GLU A 64 7.48 1.92 20.81
C GLU A 64 6.85 2.75 19.66
N LEU A 65 5.60 2.45 19.27
CA LEU A 65 4.88 3.22 18.25
C LEU A 65 4.56 4.62 18.76
N THR A 66 4.87 5.62 17.93
CA THR A 66 4.47 6.99 18.21
C THR A 66 3.00 7.22 17.79
N GLU A 67 2.36 8.24 18.35
CA GLU A 67 1.01 8.65 17.92
C GLU A 67 0.93 8.91 16.40
N ASN A 68 2.03 9.37 15.80
CA ASN A 68 2.10 9.58 14.36
C ASN A 68 2.19 8.25 13.60
N ASP A 69 2.97 7.28 14.07
CA ASP A 69 3.05 5.95 13.45
C ASP A 69 1.67 5.27 13.45
N ILE A 70 0.93 5.37 14.56
CA ILE A 70 -0.45 4.88 14.67
C ILE A 70 -1.38 5.57 13.68
N LYS A 71 -1.33 6.92 13.60
CA LYS A 71 -2.15 7.68 12.63
C LYS A 71 -1.90 7.27 11.18
N TRP A 72 -0.68 6.87 10.86
CA TRP A 72 -0.34 6.39 9.53
C TRP A 72 -0.91 4.99 9.25
N MET A 73 -0.88 4.10 10.24
CA MET A 73 -1.55 2.78 10.13
C MET A 73 -3.06 2.96 9.95
N ASP A 74 -3.70 3.80 10.78
CA ASP A 74 -5.12 4.13 10.66
C ASP A 74 -5.47 4.77 9.31
N ALA A 75 -4.54 5.52 8.72
CA ALA A 75 -4.72 6.12 7.41
C ALA A 75 -4.67 5.07 6.29
N ASP A 76 -3.85 4.02 6.42
CA ASP A 76 -3.81 2.91 5.47
C ASP A 76 -5.11 2.08 5.52
N ASP A 77 -5.61 1.77 6.72
CA ASP A 77 -6.90 1.10 6.89
C ASP A 77 -8.04 1.91 6.23
N GLN A 78 -8.04 3.24 6.44
CA GLN A 78 -9.00 4.12 5.78
C GLN A 78 -8.81 4.19 4.27
N ALA A 79 -7.58 4.10 3.77
CA ALA A 79 -7.28 4.07 2.35
C ALA A 79 -7.79 2.78 1.71
N ILE A 80 -7.53 1.62 2.33
CA ILE A 80 -8.08 0.31 1.93
C ILE A 80 -9.60 0.39 1.83
N GLN A 81 -10.27 0.82 2.91
CA GLN A 81 -11.73 0.96 2.93
C GLN A 81 -12.24 1.91 1.83
N THR A 82 -11.57 3.04 1.63
CA THR A 82 -11.94 4.03 0.62
C THR A 82 -11.85 3.44 -0.79
N ILE A 83 -10.77 2.71 -1.11
CA ILE A 83 -10.60 2.07 -2.40
C ILE A 83 -11.66 0.99 -2.59
N LEU A 84 -11.82 0.08 -1.63
CA LEU A 84 -12.77 -1.03 -1.70
C LEU A 84 -14.21 -0.52 -1.91
N LEU A 85 -14.65 0.51 -1.20
CA LEU A 85 -15.99 1.11 -1.36
C LEU A 85 -16.24 1.68 -2.75
N GLY A 86 -15.19 2.13 -3.45
CA GLY A 86 -15.31 2.60 -4.82
C GLY A 86 -15.19 1.50 -5.86
N LEU A 87 -14.87 0.26 -5.48
CA LEU A 87 -14.77 -0.86 -6.40
C LEU A 87 -16.14 -1.55 -6.58
N PRO A 88 -16.50 -1.92 -7.82
CA PRO A 88 -17.60 -2.82 -8.08
C PRO A 88 -17.25 -4.24 -7.65
N GLU A 89 -18.28 -5.00 -7.31
CA GLU A 89 -18.17 -6.32 -6.68
C GLU A 89 -17.34 -7.33 -7.47
N ASP A 90 -17.37 -7.23 -8.80
CA ASP A 90 -16.68 -8.12 -9.71
C ASP A 90 -15.14 -7.95 -9.72
N VAL A 91 -14.62 -6.92 -9.04
CA VAL A 91 -13.18 -6.67 -8.90
C VAL A 91 -12.63 -7.20 -7.56
N TYR A 92 -13.48 -7.48 -6.56
CA TYR A 92 -13.01 -7.91 -5.23
C TYR A 92 -12.16 -9.18 -5.28
N ALA A 93 -12.58 -10.18 -6.06
CA ALA A 93 -11.82 -11.42 -6.20
C ALA A 93 -10.42 -11.20 -6.82
N ALA A 94 -10.18 -10.07 -7.48
CA ALA A 94 -8.88 -9.79 -8.09
C ALA A 94 -7.91 -9.06 -7.16
N VAL A 95 -8.42 -8.52 -6.03
CA VAL A 95 -7.67 -7.77 -5.01
C VAL A 95 -7.73 -8.45 -3.63
N ASP A 96 -8.26 -9.67 -3.55
CA ASP A 96 -8.48 -10.42 -2.31
C ASP A 96 -7.19 -10.76 -1.54
N SER A 97 -6.09 -10.84 -2.27
CA SER A 97 -4.75 -11.14 -1.80
C SER A 97 -3.89 -9.91 -1.55
N CYS A 98 -4.42 -8.70 -1.81
CA CYS A 98 -3.73 -7.46 -1.52
C CYS A 98 -3.93 -7.10 -0.05
N GLU A 99 -2.84 -6.78 0.64
CA GLU A 99 -2.87 -6.46 2.07
C GLU A 99 -2.87 -4.95 2.30
N THR A 100 -2.36 -4.17 1.34
CA THR A 100 -2.18 -2.72 1.50
C THR A 100 -3.01 -1.90 0.52
N ALA A 101 -3.31 -0.65 0.88
CA ALA A 101 -4.01 0.29 0.00
C ALA A 101 -3.31 0.43 -1.37
N LYS A 102 -1.97 0.50 -1.35
CA LYS A 102 -1.14 0.63 -2.55
C LYS A 102 -1.24 -0.59 -3.46
N GLU A 103 -1.16 -1.80 -2.92
CA GLU A 103 -1.28 -3.02 -3.72
C GLU A 103 -2.65 -3.11 -4.39
N ILE A 104 -3.74 -2.84 -3.67
CA ILE A 104 -5.09 -2.79 -4.22
C ILE A 104 -5.13 -1.75 -5.35
N TRP A 105 -4.62 -0.54 -5.10
CA TRP A 105 -4.60 0.55 -6.06
C TRP A 105 -3.84 0.21 -7.35
N GLU A 106 -2.66 -0.38 -7.22
CA GLU A 106 -1.83 -0.80 -8.35
C GLU A 106 -2.46 -1.96 -9.13
N ARG A 107 -3.03 -2.94 -8.43
CA ARG A 107 -3.74 -4.07 -9.03
C ARG A 107 -4.92 -3.60 -9.88
N VAL A 108 -5.73 -2.69 -9.33
CA VAL A 108 -6.85 -2.06 -10.04
C VAL A 108 -6.37 -1.26 -11.25
N ARG A 109 -5.28 -0.48 -11.08
CA ARG A 109 -4.65 0.27 -12.18
C ARG A 109 -4.21 -0.65 -13.32
N GLN A 110 -3.57 -1.78 -13.00
CA GLN A 110 -3.13 -2.77 -13.98
C GLN A 110 -4.31 -3.42 -14.71
N MET A 111 -5.37 -3.79 -13.97
CA MET A 111 -6.57 -4.36 -14.57
C MET A 111 -7.22 -3.41 -15.58
N MET A 112 -7.34 -2.13 -15.22
CA MET A 112 -8.04 -1.15 -16.07
C MET A 112 -7.21 -0.62 -17.23
N LYS A 113 -5.89 -0.50 -17.08
CA LYS A 113 -5.02 -0.18 -18.22
C LYS A 113 -4.98 -1.32 -19.25
N GLY A 114 -5.45 -2.51 -18.87
CA GLY A 114 -5.27 -3.74 -19.62
C GLY A 114 -3.83 -4.18 -19.46
N SER A 115 -3.63 -5.39 -18.95
CA SER A 115 -2.31 -6.00 -19.02
C SER A 115 -1.93 -6.11 -20.50
N ASP A 116 -0.71 -5.70 -20.87
CA ASP A 116 -0.07 -6.03 -22.16
C ASP A 116 0.21 -7.54 -22.28
N ILE A 117 -0.72 -8.39 -21.83
CA ILE A 117 -0.72 -9.84 -21.99
C ILE A 117 -0.59 -10.21 -23.48
N GLY A 118 -1.07 -9.35 -24.38
CA GLY A 118 -0.85 -9.49 -25.82
C GLY A 118 0.61 -9.34 -26.27
N GLU A 119 1.47 -8.63 -25.53
CA GLU A 119 2.90 -8.50 -25.87
C GLU A 119 3.74 -9.68 -25.38
N GLN A 120 3.41 -10.24 -24.21
CA GLN A 120 4.04 -11.48 -23.70
C GLN A 120 3.68 -12.69 -24.58
N GLU A 121 2.42 -12.84 -25.01
CA GLU A 121 2.04 -13.90 -25.96
C GLU A 121 2.66 -13.72 -27.34
N LYS A 122 2.83 -12.49 -27.82
CA LYS A 122 3.54 -12.21 -29.08
C LYS A 122 5.04 -12.53 -28.97
N LYS A 123 5.68 -12.24 -27.84
CA LYS A 123 7.08 -12.64 -27.59
C LYS A 123 7.24 -14.16 -27.43
N ALA A 124 6.28 -14.85 -26.80
CA ALA A 124 6.30 -16.31 -26.66
C ALA A 124 6.08 -17.04 -28.00
N LYS A 125 5.35 -16.43 -28.95
CA LYS A 125 5.19 -16.97 -30.31
C LYS A 125 6.41 -16.73 -31.21
N LEU A 126 7.16 -15.63 -31.01
CA LEU A 126 8.39 -15.32 -31.75
C LEU A 126 9.62 -16.15 -31.32
N PHE A 127 9.58 -16.79 -30.15
CA PHE A 127 10.65 -17.67 -29.66
C PHE A 127 10.44 -19.16 -29.98
N ASN A 128 9.32 -19.51 -30.63
CA ASN A 128 9.01 -20.87 -31.07
C ASN A 128 9.10 -21.05 -32.59
N GLU A 129 9.77 -20.13 -33.30
CA GLU A 129 10.14 -20.27 -34.72
C GLU A 129 11.66 -20.44 -34.88
#